data_AF-A0A414SWX6-F1
#
_entry.id   AF-A0A414SWX6-F1
#
_cell.length_a   1.000
_cell.length_b   1.000
_cell.length_c   1.000
_cell.angle_alpha   90.00
_cell.angle_beta   90.00
_cell.angle_gamma   90.00
#
_symmetry.space_group_name_H-M   'P 1'
#
loop_
_entity.id
_entity.type
_entity.pdbx_description
1 polymer ?
#
loop_
_entity_poly.entity_id
_entity_poly.type
_entity_poly.pdbx_seq_one_letter_code
_entity_poly.pdbx_strand_id
1 'polypeptide(L)'
;MKQFFKINEISKLYNIGPDSLRYYEKLGLLAPKRGKNNYRLYTLDDLWRLNIIRDLRRLGFPMEKIRKYMDNRSVENTRKLLTEELDVIHQQIQELNRLQKNVEERLLTLSGAEDQALLKIRLQTFPDRFCHTLDIPYHTDEEMDLLVKQLLNKNTENLYIISNHNIGSFLPLEEIKKGQYENYSGVFIIDNSGEYCLRGGTYLTFTYAGDYRQNTTYIPELLNYADGHGLVPDGPILELIWVDNHQSADIREHITELQIRVYPKS
;
A
#
# COMPACT_ATOMS: atom_id res chain seq x y z
N MET A 1 -48.69 6.99 -20.08
CA MET A 1 -47.22 6.96 -19.85
C MET A 1 -46.51 6.60 -21.14
N LYS A 2 -45.32 7.14 -21.41
CA LYS A 2 -44.55 6.83 -22.63
C LYS A 2 -44.11 5.36 -22.61
N GLN A 3 -44.41 4.60 -23.68
CA GLN A 3 -44.16 3.16 -23.74
C GLN A 3 -42.82 2.78 -24.41
N PHE A 4 -42.20 3.72 -25.15
CA PHE A 4 -40.99 3.50 -25.92
C PHE A 4 -40.01 4.65 -25.78
N PHE A 5 -38.72 4.35 -25.72
CA PHE A 5 -37.65 5.32 -25.53
C PHE A 5 -36.59 5.15 -26.63
N LYS A 6 -36.09 6.25 -27.19
CA LYS A 6 -34.96 6.21 -28.12
C LYS A 6 -33.65 6.01 -27.38
N ILE A 7 -32.63 5.53 -28.08
CA ILE A 7 -31.30 5.27 -27.49
C ILE A 7 -30.69 6.48 -26.78
N ASN A 8 -30.85 7.69 -27.34
CA ASN A 8 -30.33 8.92 -26.72
C ASN A 8 -31.08 9.28 -25.43
N GLU A 9 -32.35 8.90 -25.31
CA GLU A 9 -33.15 9.16 -24.10
C GLU A 9 -32.71 8.22 -22.98
N ILE A 10 -32.52 6.93 -23.28
CA ILE A 10 -32.02 5.95 -22.32
C ILE A 10 -30.58 6.23 -21.92
N SER A 11 -29.74 6.59 -22.89
CA SER A 11 -28.35 6.94 -22.64
C SER A 11 -28.23 8.09 -21.64
N LYS A 12 -29.04 9.15 -21.80
CA LYS A 12 -29.11 10.26 -20.85
C LYS A 12 -29.71 9.85 -19.50
N LEU A 13 -30.80 9.09 -19.51
CA LEU A 13 -31.50 8.69 -18.28
C LEU A 13 -30.65 7.80 -17.37
N TYR A 14 -29.87 6.89 -17.95
CA TYR A 14 -29.05 5.94 -17.21
C TYR A 14 -27.58 6.35 -17.09
N ASN A 15 -27.18 7.45 -17.74
CA ASN A 15 -25.79 7.84 -17.92
C ASN A 15 -24.92 6.71 -18.49
N ILE A 16 -25.43 6.03 -19.52
CA ILE A 16 -24.78 4.89 -20.18
C ILE A 16 -24.54 5.23 -21.64
N GLY A 17 -23.33 5.01 -22.14
CA GLY A 17 -23.00 5.26 -23.55
C GLY A 17 -23.87 4.41 -24.52
N PRO A 18 -24.24 4.95 -25.70
CA PRO A 18 -25.00 4.19 -26.70
C PRO A 18 -24.37 2.85 -27.09
N ASP A 19 -23.04 2.73 -27.06
CA ASP A 19 -22.32 1.49 -27.35
C ASP A 19 -22.52 0.41 -26.28
N SER A 20 -22.63 0.79 -25.02
CA SER A 20 -22.97 -0.16 -23.94
C SER A 20 -24.39 -0.71 -24.12
N LEU A 21 -25.35 0.12 -24.54
CA LEU A 21 -26.71 -0.33 -24.84
C LEU A 21 -26.73 -1.30 -26.04
N ARG A 22 -25.95 -1.02 -27.09
CA ARG A 22 -25.77 -1.93 -28.24
C ARG A 22 -25.07 -3.23 -27.84
N TYR A 23 -24.11 -3.16 -26.93
CA TYR A 23 -23.45 -4.33 -26.38
C TYR A 23 -24.41 -5.21 -25.57
N TYR A 24 -25.27 -4.62 -24.73
CA TYR A 24 -26.29 -5.37 -24.00
C TYR A 24 -27.33 -5.99 -24.92
N GLU A 25 -27.72 -5.31 -26.01
CA GLU A 25 -28.54 -5.89 -27.08
C GLU A 25 -27.83 -7.10 -27.73
N LYS A 26 -26.54 -6.96 -28.08
CA LYS A 26 -25.75 -8.07 -28.67
C LYS A 26 -25.66 -9.29 -27.75
N LEU A 27 -25.62 -9.08 -26.43
CA LEU A 27 -25.63 -10.14 -25.43
C LEU A 27 -27.02 -10.74 -25.17
N GLY A 28 -28.08 -10.23 -25.81
CA GLY A 28 -29.46 -10.66 -25.61
C GLY A 28 -30.07 -10.19 -24.28
N LEU A 29 -29.38 -9.32 -23.54
CA LEU A 29 -29.85 -8.77 -22.27
C LEU A 29 -30.96 -7.74 -22.49
N LEU A 30 -30.87 -6.97 -23.57
CA LEU A 30 -31.90 -6.04 -24.03
C LEU A 30 -32.47 -6.51 -25.36
N ALA A 31 -33.76 -6.27 -25.58
CA ALA A 31 -34.45 -6.62 -26.81
C ALA A 31 -35.27 -5.43 -27.34
N PRO A 32 -34.62 -4.31 -27.70
CA PRO A 32 -35.33 -3.13 -28.18
C PRO A 32 -36.11 -3.45 -29.46
N LYS A 33 -37.33 -2.91 -29.57
CA LYS A 33 -38.11 -3.03 -30.80
C LYS A 33 -37.54 -2.12 -31.89
N ARG A 34 -37.84 -2.44 -33.15
CA ARG A 34 -37.51 -1.58 -34.30
C ARG A 34 -38.74 -0.75 -34.66
N GLY A 35 -38.58 0.58 -34.70
CA GLY A 35 -39.60 1.51 -35.15
C GLY A 35 -39.69 1.57 -36.68
N LYS A 36 -40.64 2.36 -37.20
CA LYS A 36 -40.88 2.54 -38.64
C LYS A 36 -39.65 2.98 -39.45
N ASN A 37 -38.72 3.72 -38.83
CA ASN A 37 -37.48 4.18 -39.48
C ASN A 37 -36.28 3.31 -39.10
N ASN A 38 -36.51 2.05 -38.71
CA ASN A 38 -35.50 1.09 -38.23
C ASN A 38 -34.71 1.51 -36.96
N TYR A 39 -35.11 2.61 -36.31
CA TYR A 39 -34.54 3.04 -35.04
C TYR A 39 -34.90 2.09 -33.90
N ARG A 40 -33.96 1.92 -32.95
CA ARG A 40 -34.17 1.17 -31.71
C ARG A 40 -35.12 1.93 -30.78
N LEU A 41 -36.13 1.21 -30.31
CA LEU A 41 -37.14 1.66 -29.36
C LEU A 41 -37.11 0.73 -28.16
N TYR A 42 -36.55 1.22 -27.06
CA TYR A 42 -36.48 0.51 -25.78
C TYR A 42 -37.81 0.59 -25.07
N THR A 43 -38.26 -0.53 -24.52
CA THR A 43 -39.53 -0.68 -23.80
C THR A 43 -39.33 -0.50 -22.30
N LEU A 44 -40.42 -0.36 -21.55
CA LEU A 44 -40.36 -0.35 -20.08
C LEU A 44 -39.71 -1.62 -19.50
N ASP A 45 -39.85 -2.78 -20.15
CA ASP A 45 -39.13 -4.01 -19.75
C ASP A 45 -37.61 -3.82 -19.86
N ASP A 46 -37.13 -3.25 -20.98
CA ASP A 46 -35.71 -2.95 -21.16
C ASP A 46 -35.16 -2.01 -20.08
N LEU A 47 -35.94 -1.03 -19.63
CA LEU A 47 -35.55 -0.12 -18.53
C LEU A 47 -35.40 -0.88 -17.21
N TRP A 48 -36.35 -1.76 -16.88
CA TRP A 48 -36.25 -2.55 -15.68
C TRP A 48 -35.06 -3.52 -15.73
N ARG A 49 -34.81 -4.15 -16.88
CA ARG A 49 -33.60 -4.96 -17.10
C ARG A 49 -32.32 -4.15 -16.92
N LEU A 50 -32.29 -2.91 -17.43
CA LEU A 50 -31.16 -2.00 -17.27
C LEU A 50 -30.87 -1.67 -15.81
N ASN A 51 -31.89 -1.57 -14.93
CA ASN A 51 -31.66 -1.38 -13.51
C ASN A 51 -30.82 -2.53 -12.91
N ILE A 52 -31.24 -3.77 -13.17
CA ILE A 52 -30.53 -4.98 -12.69
C ILE A 52 -29.12 -5.05 -13.25
N ILE A 53 -28.96 -4.84 -14.57
CA ILE A 53 -27.65 -4.88 -15.22
C ILE A 53 -26.71 -3.84 -14.59
N ARG A 54 -27.20 -2.61 -14.36
CA ARG A 54 -26.40 -1.54 -13.78
C ARG A 54 -25.97 -1.87 -12.35
N ASP A 55 -26.88 -2.35 -11.52
CA ASP A 55 -26.62 -2.59 -10.10
C ASP A 55 -25.61 -3.74 -9.92
N LEU A 56 -25.80 -4.86 -10.65
CA LEU A 56 -24.84 -5.96 -10.65
C LEU A 56 -23.48 -5.60 -11.24
N ARG A 57 -23.46 -4.74 -12.27
CA ARG A 57 -22.21 -4.25 -12.87
C ARG A 57 -21.41 -3.37 -11.93
N ARG A 58 -22.08 -2.57 -11.07
CA ARG A 58 -21.40 -1.76 -10.05
C ARG A 58 -20.67 -2.63 -9.03
N LEU A 59 -21.20 -3.81 -8.74
CA LEU A 59 -20.56 -4.81 -7.88
C LEU A 59 -19.53 -5.69 -8.62
N GLY A 60 -19.23 -5.41 -9.89
CA GLY A 60 -18.21 -6.14 -10.65
C GLY A 60 -18.65 -7.50 -11.21
N PHE A 61 -19.95 -7.83 -11.20
CA PHE A 61 -20.41 -9.13 -11.70
C PHE A 61 -20.13 -9.29 -13.21
N PRO A 62 -19.63 -10.47 -13.64
CA PRO A 62 -19.44 -10.76 -15.06
C PRO A 62 -20.75 -10.75 -15.85
N MET A 63 -20.69 -10.28 -17.10
CA MET A 63 -21.88 -10.16 -17.96
C MET A 63 -22.59 -11.50 -18.20
N GLU A 64 -21.85 -12.61 -18.26
CA GLU A 64 -22.40 -13.95 -18.43
C GLU A 64 -23.26 -14.37 -17.23
N LYS A 65 -22.83 -14.02 -16.01
CA LYS A 65 -23.57 -14.30 -14.78
C LYS A 65 -24.85 -13.49 -14.71
N ILE A 66 -24.78 -12.20 -15.09
CA ILE A 66 -25.96 -11.33 -15.20
C ILE A 66 -26.95 -11.92 -16.19
N ARG A 67 -26.50 -12.37 -17.37
CA ARG A 67 -27.36 -13.02 -18.36
C ARG A 67 -28.02 -14.29 -17.81
N LYS A 68 -27.25 -15.19 -17.21
CA LYS A 68 -27.76 -16.44 -16.63
C LYS A 68 -28.84 -16.17 -15.57
N TYR A 69 -28.66 -15.13 -14.75
CA TYR A 69 -29.67 -14.70 -13.80
C TYR A 69 -30.94 -14.21 -14.51
N MET A 70 -30.80 -13.32 -15.50
CA MET A 70 -31.93 -12.74 -16.25
C MET A 70 -32.77 -13.81 -16.96
N ASP A 71 -32.12 -14.86 -17.47
CA ASP A 71 -32.78 -15.98 -18.16
C ASP A 71 -33.51 -16.94 -17.19
N ASN A 72 -33.10 -17.00 -15.91
CA ASN A 72 -33.61 -17.99 -14.94
C ASN A 72 -34.19 -17.34 -13.67
N ARG A 73 -34.81 -16.17 -13.77
CA ARG A 73 -35.30 -15.45 -12.59
C ARG A 73 -36.38 -16.24 -11.85
N SER A 74 -36.15 -16.41 -10.56
CA SER A 74 -37.07 -17.01 -9.60
C SER A 74 -36.76 -16.44 -8.23
N VAL A 75 -37.69 -16.52 -7.27
CA VAL A 75 -37.43 -16.07 -5.89
C VAL A 75 -36.19 -16.74 -5.31
N GLU A 76 -35.99 -18.02 -5.61
CA GLU A 76 -34.83 -18.79 -5.17
C GLU A 76 -33.52 -18.28 -5.80
N ASN A 77 -33.51 -18.06 -7.11
CA ASN A 77 -32.31 -17.57 -7.79
C ASN A 77 -32.00 -16.10 -7.44
N THR A 78 -33.01 -15.28 -7.16
CA THR A 78 -32.83 -13.93 -6.64
C THR A 78 -32.25 -13.96 -5.23
N ARG A 79 -32.71 -14.87 -4.34
CA ARG A 79 -32.11 -15.03 -3.00
C ARG A 79 -30.63 -15.39 -3.10
N LYS A 80 -30.28 -16.36 -3.96
CA LYS A 80 -28.87 -16.75 -4.19
C LYS A 80 -28.04 -15.58 -4.69
N LEU A 81 -28.53 -14.85 -5.69
CA LEU A 81 -27.85 -13.67 -6.22
C LEU A 81 -27.60 -12.62 -5.13
N LEU A 82 -28.63 -12.30 -4.32
CA LEU A 82 -28.50 -11.32 -3.24
C LEU A 82 -27.52 -11.76 -2.15
N THR A 83 -27.45 -13.06 -1.84
CA THR A 83 -26.42 -13.59 -0.92
C THR A 83 -25.02 -13.38 -1.49
N GLU A 84 -24.81 -13.68 -2.77
CA GLU A 84 -23.52 -13.44 -3.42
C GLU A 84 -23.19 -11.93 -3.50
N GLU A 85 -24.18 -11.06 -3.75
CA GLU A 85 -24.00 -9.61 -3.69
C GLU A 85 -23.53 -9.16 -2.31
N LEU A 86 -24.13 -9.68 -1.24
CA LEU A 86 -23.71 -9.39 0.13
C LEU A 86 -22.27 -9.85 0.39
N ASP A 87 -21.88 -11.04 -0.07
CA ASP A 87 -20.52 -11.56 0.09
C ASP A 87 -19.50 -10.66 -0.61
N VAL A 88 -19.79 -10.21 -1.84
CA VAL A 88 -18.94 -9.27 -2.59
C VAL A 88 -18.83 -7.93 -1.85
N ILE A 89 -19.93 -7.41 -1.32
CA ILE A 89 -19.92 -6.17 -0.54
C ILE A 89 -19.08 -6.33 0.72
N HIS A 90 -19.20 -7.43 1.46
CA HIS A 90 -18.38 -7.69 2.64
C HIS A 90 -16.89 -7.74 2.31
N GLN A 91 -16.50 -8.38 1.20
CA GLN A 91 -15.11 -8.40 0.74
C GLN A 91 -14.60 -6.99 0.40
N GLN A 92 -15.42 -6.17 -0.28
CA GLN A 92 -15.06 -4.78 -0.58
C GLN A 92 -14.90 -3.93 0.69
N ILE A 93 -15.78 -4.10 1.68
CA ILE A 93 -15.68 -3.42 2.98
C ILE A 93 -14.39 -3.81 3.71
N GLN A 94 -14.05 -5.11 3.73
CA GLN A 94 -12.81 -5.59 4.35
C GLN A 94 -11.58 -4.96 3.69
N GLU A 95 -11.55 -4.90 2.35
CA GLU A 95 -10.46 -4.28 1.62
C GLU A 95 -10.39 -2.77 1.89
N LEU A 96 -11.52 -2.06 1.86
CA LEU A 96 -11.57 -0.63 2.17
C LEU A 96 -11.11 -0.33 3.60
N ASN A 97 -11.49 -1.14 4.59
CA ASN A 97 -11.02 -1.00 5.96
C ASN A 97 -9.50 -1.23 6.07
N ARG A 98 -8.97 -2.21 5.32
CA ARG A 98 -7.52 -2.47 5.25
C ARG A 98 -6.78 -1.26 4.68
N LEU A 99 -7.30 -0.68 3.59
CA LEU A 99 -6.75 0.53 2.97
C LEU A 99 -6.84 1.73 3.92
N GLN A 100 -7.97 1.91 4.60
CA GLN A 100 -8.16 2.98 5.57
C GLN A 100 -7.14 2.90 6.70
N LYS A 101 -7.04 1.74 7.35
CA LYS A 101 -6.09 1.52 8.46
C LYS A 101 -4.66 1.82 8.02
N ASN A 102 -4.30 1.39 6.80
CA ASN A 102 -3.00 1.67 6.25
C ASN A 102 -2.76 3.18 6.06
N VAL A 103 -3.73 3.94 5.55
CA VAL A 103 -3.61 5.41 5.44
C VAL A 103 -3.49 6.07 6.81
N GLU A 104 -4.26 5.62 7.80
CA GLU A 104 -4.19 6.13 9.18
C GLU A 104 -2.80 5.90 9.81
N GLU A 105 -2.21 4.71 9.63
CA GLU A 105 -0.85 4.39 10.09
C GLU A 105 0.20 5.31 9.42
N ARG A 106 0.01 5.66 8.14
CA ARG A 106 0.91 6.59 7.45
C ARG A 106 0.83 8.00 8.00
N LEU A 107 -0.39 8.50 8.26
CA LEU A 107 -0.58 9.82 8.86
C LEU A 107 0.06 9.90 10.26
N LEU A 108 -0.12 8.86 11.09
CA LEU A 108 0.49 8.81 12.42
C LEU A 108 2.01 8.90 12.37
N THR A 109 2.66 8.25 11.40
CA THR A 109 4.12 8.27 11.32
C THR A 109 4.66 9.63 10.90
N LEU A 110 4.02 10.29 9.91
CA LEU A 110 4.42 11.63 9.51
C LEU A 110 4.34 12.62 10.67
N SER A 111 3.25 12.56 11.47
CA SER A 111 3.15 13.37 12.69
C SER A 111 4.22 13.01 13.73
N GLY A 112 4.56 11.73 13.89
CA GLY A 112 5.63 11.30 14.79
C GLY A 112 7.03 11.75 14.35
N ALA A 113 7.26 11.90 13.05
CA ALA A 113 8.53 12.41 12.51
C ALA A 113 8.71 13.91 12.80
N GLU A 114 7.63 14.69 12.81
CA GLU A 114 7.65 16.10 13.21
C GLU A 114 7.97 16.29 14.71
N ASP A 115 7.53 15.36 15.57
CA ASP A 115 7.74 15.40 17.02
C ASP A 115 9.14 14.89 17.46
N GLN A 116 9.92 14.30 16.54
CA GLN A 116 11.26 13.82 16.84
C GLN A 116 12.22 14.98 17.09
N ALA A 117 12.93 14.95 18.22
CA ALA A 117 14.01 15.89 18.48
C ALA A 117 15.18 15.62 17.52
N LEU A 118 15.18 16.31 16.38
CA LEU A 118 16.25 16.25 15.40
C LEU A 118 17.59 16.67 16.01
N LEU A 119 18.67 16.12 15.47
CA LEU A 119 20.06 16.43 15.81
C LEU A 119 20.41 16.21 17.29
N LYS A 120 19.78 15.21 17.92
CA LYS A 120 20.05 14.83 19.30
C LYS A 120 20.25 13.34 19.45
N ILE A 121 21.40 12.94 20.02
CA ILE A 121 21.67 11.56 20.41
C ILE A 121 20.82 11.22 21.64
N ARG A 122 20.14 10.07 21.60
CA ARG A 122 19.33 9.56 22.71
C ARG A 122 19.66 8.10 23.01
N LEU A 123 19.50 7.72 24.26
CA LEU A 123 19.44 6.32 24.68
C LEU A 123 17.97 5.89 24.72
N GLN A 124 17.60 4.90 23.93
CA GLN A 124 16.26 4.36 23.88
C GLN A 124 16.30 2.84 24.09
N THR A 125 15.27 2.30 24.74
CA THR A 125 15.14 0.84 24.90
C THR A 125 14.03 0.35 24.00
N PHE A 126 14.36 -0.62 23.15
CA PHE A 126 13.40 -1.25 22.24
C PHE A 126 13.15 -2.69 22.66
N PRO A 127 11.91 -3.21 22.52
CA PRO A 127 11.67 -4.64 22.60
C PRO A 127 12.31 -5.36 21.40
N ASP A 128 12.28 -6.69 21.41
CA ASP A 128 12.54 -7.46 20.20
C ASP A 128 11.57 -7.00 19.09
N ARG A 129 12.12 -6.72 17.91
CA ARG A 129 11.36 -6.28 16.73
C ARG A 129 11.56 -7.30 15.61
N PHE A 130 10.47 -7.91 15.17
CA PHE A 130 10.52 -8.85 14.06
C PHE A 130 10.54 -8.10 12.72
N CYS A 131 11.28 -8.62 11.74
CA CYS A 131 11.34 -8.04 10.42
C CYS A 131 11.52 -9.11 9.34
N HIS A 132 11.08 -8.75 8.13
CA HIS A 132 11.49 -9.43 6.91
C HIS A 132 12.80 -8.81 6.44
N THR A 133 13.74 -9.62 5.94
CA THR A 133 15.02 -9.12 5.43
C THR A 133 15.31 -9.59 4.01
N LEU A 134 16.12 -8.81 3.31
CA LEU A 134 16.74 -9.22 2.06
C LEU A 134 18.22 -8.84 2.12
N ASP A 135 19.05 -9.84 2.39
CA ASP A 135 20.49 -9.69 2.63
C ASP A 135 21.25 -9.61 1.30
N ILE A 136 20.91 -8.61 0.49
CA ILE A 136 21.56 -8.31 -0.79
C ILE A 136 22.26 -6.96 -0.64
N PRO A 137 23.60 -6.92 -0.77
CA PRO A 137 24.34 -5.67 -0.70
C PRO A 137 23.95 -4.70 -1.82
N TYR A 138 23.90 -3.41 -1.49
CA TYR A 138 23.53 -2.35 -2.42
C TYR A 138 24.21 -1.02 -2.04
N HIS A 139 24.21 -0.06 -2.98
CA HIS A 139 24.92 1.21 -2.84
C HIS A 139 24.10 2.44 -3.27
N THR A 140 22.96 2.26 -3.95
CA THR A 140 22.11 3.38 -4.38
C THR A 140 20.67 3.23 -3.95
N ASP A 141 19.96 4.36 -3.90
CA ASP A 141 18.53 4.41 -3.55
C ASP A 141 17.67 3.62 -4.55
N GLU A 142 18.01 3.62 -5.84
CA GLU A 142 17.27 2.85 -6.84
C GLU A 142 17.42 1.33 -6.65
N GLU A 143 18.58 0.87 -6.18
CA GLU A 143 18.78 -0.53 -5.80
C GLU A 143 17.95 -0.87 -4.56
N MET A 144 17.93 0.03 -3.56
CA MET A 144 17.12 -0.11 -2.36
C MET A 144 15.63 -0.26 -2.72
N ASP A 145 15.08 0.62 -3.56
CA ASP A 145 13.68 0.58 -4.01
C ASP A 145 13.33 -0.77 -4.62
N LEU A 146 14.22 -1.32 -5.45
CA LEU A 146 14.04 -2.63 -6.07
C LEU A 146 14.05 -3.74 -5.01
N LEU A 147 14.96 -3.70 -4.05
CA LEU A 147 15.07 -4.70 -2.98
C LEU A 147 13.85 -4.66 -2.05
N VAL A 148 13.40 -3.47 -1.66
CA VAL A 148 12.16 -3.29 -0.88
C VAL A 148 10.97 -3.83 -1.67
N LYS A 149 10.89 -3.56 -2.98
CA LYS A 149 9.83 -4.13 -3.82
C LYS A 149 9.86 -5.65 -3.88
N GLN A 150 11.05 -6.25 -3.96
CA GLN A 150 11.20 -7.71 -3.91
C GLN A 150 10.76 -8.26 -2.56
N LEU A 151 11.12 -7.59 -1.46
CA LEU A 151 10.75 -7.97 -0.10
C LEU A 151 9.23 -7.90 0.11
N LEU A 152 8.59 -6.84 -0.34
CA LEU A 152 7.13 -6.69 -0.30
C LEU A 152 6.40 -7.76 -1.13
N ASN A 153 6.89 -8.08 -2.32
CA ASN A 153 6.24 -9.07 -3.18
C ASN A 153 6.28 -10.50 -2.62
N LYS A 154 7.21 -10.81 -1.70
CA LYS A 154 7.22 -12.09 -0.98
C LYS A 154 6.04 -12.25 -0.02
N ASN A 155 5.41 -11.14 0.38
CA ASN A 155 4.28 -11.12 1.29
C ASN A 155 3.05 -10.53 0.59
N THR A 156 2.14 -11.39 0.12
CA THR A 156 0.97 -11.04 -0.70
C THR A 156 0.02 -10.02 -0.07
N GLU A 157 0.13 -9.75 1.22
CA GLU A 157 -0.73 -8.81 1.94
C GLU A 157 -0.20 -7.36 1.96
N ASN A 158 1.09 -7.11 1.69
CA ASN A 158 1.69 -5.77 1.80
C ASN A 158 1.94 -5.16 0.40
N LEU A 159 0.90 -4.59 -0.20
CA LEU A 159 0.90 -4.10 -1.58
C LEU A 159 1.50 -2.70 -1.80
N TYR A 160 1.98 -2.00 -0.77
CA TYR A 160 2.29 -0.57 -0.88
C TYR A 160 3.74 -0.22 -0.54
N ILE A 161 4.49 0.15 -1.58
CA ILE A 161 5.88 0.66 -1.53
C ILE A 161 5.97 1.95 -0.68
N ILE A 162 4.92 2.79 -0.72
CA ILE A 162 4.88 4.12 -0.06
C ILE A 162 4.74 4.02 1.48
N SER A 163 4.69 2.83 2.08
CA SER A 163 3.96 2.65 3.35
C SER A 163 4.67 1.94 4.48
N ASN A 164 5.87 1.41 4.33
CA ASN A 164 6.49 0.75 5.47
C ASN A 164 7.39 1.75 6.17
N HIS A 165 6.78 2.48 7.09
CA HIS A 165 7.38 3.36 8.11
C HIS A 165 8.37 2.65 9.07
N ASN A 166 8.79 1.45 8.70
CA ASN A 166 9.84 0.69 9.34
C ASN A 166 10.73 -0.01 8.30
N ILE A 167 10.84 0.57 7.10
CA ILE A 167 11.88 0.19 6.17
C ILE A 167 13.18 0.76 6.70
N GLY A 168 14.21 -0.04 6.57
CA GLY A 168 15.55 0.44 6.80
C GLY A 168 16.58 -0.48 6.20
N SER A 169 17.82 -0.14 6.46
CA SER A 169 18.96 -0.82 5.89
C SER A 169 20.00 -1.13 6.93
N PHE A 170 20.70 -2.23 6.71
CA PHE A 170 21.77 -2.68 7.58
C PHE A 170 23.10 -2.12 7.09
N LEU A 171 23.71 -1.23 7.88
CA LEU A 171 25.05 -0.70 7.67
C LEU A 171 26.06 -1.47 8.54
N PRO A 172 26.91 -2.35 7.96
CA PRO A 172 27.86 -3.15 8.72
C PRO A 172 28.96 -2.29 9.35
N LEU A 173 29.23 -2.48 10.64
CA LEU A 173 30.31 -1.75 11.33
C LEU A 173 31.69 -1.93 10.68
N GLU A 174 31.95 -3.08 10.04
CA GLU A 174 33.22 -3.32 9.33
C GLU A 174 33.39 -2.43 8.09
N GLU A 175 32.30 -2.04 7.43
CA GLU A 175 32.33 -1.08 6.32
C GLU A 175 32.49 0.35 6.84
N ILE A 176 31.79 0.69 7.93
CA ILE A 176 31.93 1.99 8.62
C ILE A 176 33.37 2.23 9.08
N LYS A 177 34.05 1.21 9.63
CA LYS A 177 35.47 1.30 10.01
C LYS A 177 36.41 1.58 8.83
N LYS A 178 36.01 1.22 7.60
CA LYS A 178 36.75 1.54 6.36
C LYS A 178 36.34 2.90 5.77
N GLY A 179 35.46 3.64 6.43
CA GLY A 179 34.90 4.89 5.94
C GLY A 179 33.87 4.71 4.82
N GLN A 180 33.29 3.52 4.67
CA GLN A 180 32.27 3.23 3.67
C GLN A 180 30.88 3.31 4.31
N TYR A 181 30.20 4.44 4.14
CA TYR A 181 28.91 4.74 4.76
C TYR A 181 27.71 4.46 3.85
N GLU A 182 27.96 4.06 2.61
CA GLU A 182 26.95 3.76 1.58
C GLU A 182 26.96 2.27 1.21
N ASN A 183 27.77 1.45 1.89
CA ASN A 183 27.87 0.00 1.66
C ASN A 183 26.88 -0.73 2.56
N TYR A 184 25.64 -0.81 2.11
CA TYR A 184 24.58 -1.52 2.83
C TYR A 184 24.70 -3.03 2.58
N SER A 185 24.36 -3.82 3.59
CA SER A 185 24.36 -5.30 3.51
C SER A 185 23.00 -5.90 3.15
N GLY A 186 21.94 -5.09 3.20
CA GLY A 186 20.58 -5.52 2.90
C GLY A 186 19.55 -4.55 3.45
N VAL A 187 18.30 -4.78 3.06
CA VAL A 187 17.13 -4.04 3.52
C VAL A 187 16.31 -4.87 4.50
N PHE A 188 15.58 -4.20 5.37
CA PHE A 188 14.61 -4.82 6.26
C PHE A 188 13.30 -4.05 6.28
N ILE A 189 12.24 -4.75 6.66
CA ILE A 189 10.91 -4.19 6.94
C ILE A 189 10.48 -4.73 8.30
N ILE A 190 10.33 -3.87 9.31
CA ILE A 190 9.80 -4.30 10.61
C ILE A 190 8.32 -4.64 10.46
N ASP A 191 8.01 -5.90 10.72
CA ASP A 191 6.69 -6.49 10.66
C ASP A 191 6.65 -7.64 11.68
N ASN A 192 5.60 -7.72 12.49
CA ASN A 192 5.45 -8.77 13.49
C ASN A 192 5.36 -10.18 12.88
N SER A 193 5.06 -10.31 11.58
CA SER A 193 5.14 -11.59 10.87
C SER A 193 6.54 -11.95 10.37
N GLY A 194 7.54 -11.09 10.61
CA GLY A 194 8.92 -11.25 10.18
C GLY A 194 9.63 -12.48 10.76
N GLU A 195 10.49 -13.11 9.95
CA GLU A 195 11.32 -14.24 10.34
C GLU A 195 12.60 -13.84 11.10
N TYR A 196 13.09 -12.62 10.86
CA TYR A 196 14.29 -12.11 11.50
C TYR A 196 13.94 -11.31 12.75
N CYS A 197 14.77 -11.39 13.79
CA CYS A 197 14.57 -10.65 15.03
C CYS A 197 15.68 -9.63 15.25
N LEU A 198 15.36 -8.34 15.14
CA LEU A 198 16.17 -7.26 15.67
C LEU A 198 16.12 -7.32 17.19
N ARG A 199 17.23 -7.72 17.80
CA ARG A 199 17.30 -7.97 19.25
C ARG A 199 17.03 -6.70 20.04
N GLY A 200 16.07 -6.79 20.96
CA GLY A 200 15.76 -5.74 21.91
C GLY A 200 16.94 -5.42 22.84
N GLY A 201 16.83 -4.27 23.49
CA GLY A 201 17.84 -3.75 24.39
C GLY A 201 17.98 -2.24 24.25
N THR A 202 19.11 -1.74 24.74
CA THR A 202 19.44 -0.31 24.70
C THR A 202 20.12 0.04 23.39
N TYR A 203 19.63 1.09 22.75
CA TYR A 203 20.13 1.63 21.50
C TYR A 203 20.51 3.08 21.70
N LEU A 204 21.60 3.50 21.06
CA LEU A 204 21.82 4.90 20.73
C LEU A 204 21.06 5.21 19.46
N THR A 205 20.28 6.29 19.49
CA THR A 205 19.53 6.78 18.33
C THR A 205 19.92 8.19 18.00
N PHE A 206 19.93 8.51 16.71
CA PHE A 206 20.16 9.87 16.22
C PHE A 206 19.31 10.10 14.97
N THR A 207 18.46 11.11 15.03
CA THR A 207 17.54 11.47 13.94
C THR A 207 17.99 12.78 13.31
N TYR A 208 18.07 12.81 11.99
CA TYR A 208 18.38 14.03 11.24
C TYR A 208 17.44 14.19 10.05
N ALA A 209 17.34 15.44 9.58
CA ALA A 209 16.66 15.75 8.33
C ALA A 209 17.69 16.10 7.25
N GLY A 210 17.48 15.62 6.03
CA GLY A 210 18.36 15.84 4.90
C GLY A 210 18.82 14.57 4.19
N ASP A 211 19.92 14.72 3.48
CA ASP A 211 20.48 13.72 2.58
C ASP A 211 21.21 12.61 3.35
N TYR A 212 21.02 11.35 2.96
CA TYR A 212 21.66 10.19 3.61
C TYR A 212 23.19 10.27 3.60
N ARG A 213 23.81 11.04 2.67
CA ARG A 213 25.25 11.29 2.66
C ARG A 213 25.76 11.96 3.94
N GLN A 214 24.86 12.56 4.73
CA GLN A 214 25.17 13.05 6.07
C GLN A 214 25.55 11.94 7.06
N ASN A 215 25.33 10.65 6.72
CA ASN A 215 25.87 9.50 7.43
C ASN A 215 27.38 9.59 7.64
N THR A 216 28.12 10.15 6.68
CA THR A 216 29.56 10.41 6.78
C THR A 216 29.94 11.33 7.95
N THR A 217 29.00 12.18 8.41
CA THR A 217 29.16 13.08 9.56
C THR A 217 28.60 12.45 10.83
N TYR A 218 27.37 11.97 10.79
CA TYR A 218 26.63 11.62 12.00
C TYR A 218 26.91 10.22 12.54
N ILE A 219 27.29 9.26 11.69
CA ILE A 219 27.69 7.94 12.17
C ILE A 219 28.96 8.04 13.03
N PRO A 220 30.03 8.76 12.61
CA PRO A 220 31.17 9.01 13.47
C PRO A 220 30.82 9.71 14.78
N GLU A 221 29.94 10.72 14.76
CA GLU A 221 29.48 11.39 15.99
C GLU A 221 28.78 10.42 16.94
N LEU A 222 27.91 9.56 16.42
CA LEU A 222 27.18 8.55 17.19
C LEU A 222 28.15 7.52 17.84
N LEU A 223 29.15 7.07 17.09
CA LEU A 223 30.16 6.12 17.58
C LEU A 223 31.13 6.76 18.58
N ASN A 224 31.53 8.02 18.35
CA ASN A 224 32.35 8.79 19.31
C ASN A 224 31.60 9.04 20.62
N TYR A 225 30.30 9.32 20.54
CA TYR A 225 29.45 9.42 21.72
C TYR A 225 29.43 8.10 22.50
N ALA A 226 29.29 6.96 21.81
CA ALA A 226 29.31 5.65 22.44
C ALA A 226 30.61 5.42 23.23
N ASP A 227 31.77 5.62 22.60
CA ASP A 227 33.07 5.42 23.26
C ASP A 227 33.27 6.39 24.45
N GLY A 228 32.92 7.66 24.27
CA GLY A 228 33.00 8.68 25.32
C GLY A 228 32.10 8.43 26.53
N HIS A 229 31.04 7.62 26.38
CA HIS A 229 30.12 7.24 27.45
C HIS A 229 30.35 5.80 27.95
N GLY A 230 31.43 5.15 27.53
CA GLY A 230 31.74 3.78 27.93
C GLY A 230 30.70 2.77 27.43
N LEU A 231 30.19 2.99 26.22
CA LEU A 231 29.24 2.10 25.55
C LEU A 231 29.95 1.38 24.41
N VAL A 232 29.70 0.07 24.30
CA VAL A 232 30.24 -0.77 23.22
C VAL A 232 29.12 -1.07 22.22
N PRO A 233 29.29 -0.72 20.94
CA PRO A 233 28.33 -1.06 19.89
C PRO A 233 28.18 -2.58 19.65
N ASP A 234 26.97 -3.00 19.28
CA ASP A 234 26.58 -4.39 18.97
C ASP A 234 25.87 -4.47 17.62
N GLY A 235 26.41 -5.26 16.70
CA GLY A 235 25.81 -5.49 15.40
C GLY A 235 25.91 -4.29 14.44
N PRO A 236 25.16 -4.31 13.33
CA PRO A 236 25.16 -3.23 12.34
C PRO A 236 24.46 -1.97 12.88
N ILE A 237 24.76 -0.83 12.26
CA ILE A 237 23.88 0.34 12.36
C ILE A 237 22.62 0.04 11.57
N LEU A 238 21.47 0.31 12.17
CA LEU A 238 20.18 0.30 11.49
C LEU A 238 19.90 1.72 11.02
N GLU A 239 19.75 1.90 9.72
CA GLU A 239 19.27 3.15 9.15
C GLU A 239 17.78 3.00 8.88
N LEU A 240 16.93 3.69 9.64
CA LEU A 240 15.49 3.70 9.44
C LEU A 240 15.08 4.98 8.71
N ILE A 241 14.23 4.81 7.71
CA ILE A 241 13.77 5.90 6.87
C ILE A 241 12.36 6.27 7.29
N TRP A 242 12.21 7.48 7.83
CA TRP A 242 10.93 8.03 8.28
C TRP A 242 10.24 8.84 7.18
N VAL A 243 11.03 9.62 6.42
CA VAL A 243 10.56 10.39 5.27
C VAL A 243 11.58 10.28 4.14
N ASP A 244 11.13 9.90 2.93
CA ASP A 244 11.95 9.68 1.73
C ASP A 244 11.43 10.43 0.50
N ASN A 245 12.00 10.10 -0.66
CA ASN A 245 11.65 10.66 -1.97
C ASN A 245 10.21 10.34 -2.44
N HIS A 246 9.54 9.33 -1.87
CA HIS A 246 8.15 8.98 -2.14
C HIS A 246 7.18 9.86 -1.35
N GLN A 247 7.62 10.42 -0.22
CA GLN A 247 6.81 11.32 0.59
C GLN A 247 7.11 12.80 0.34
N SER A 248 8.38 13.16 0.13
CA SER A 248 8.76 14.52 -0.24
C SER A 248 9.79 14.56 -1.37
N ALA A 249 9.56 15.45 -2.33
CA ALA A 249 10.56 15.79 -3.35
C ALA A 249 11.64 16.75 -2.82
N ASP A 250 11.44 17.35 -1.64
CA ASP A 250 12.44 18.19 -0.99
C ASP A 250 13.32 17.35 -0.07
N ILE A 251 14.59 17.18 -0.45
CA ILE A 251 15.55 16.40 0.32
C ILE A 251 15.73 16.89 1.76
N ARG A 252 15.42 18.17 2.04
CA ARG A 252 15.51 18.75 3.39
C ARG A 252 14.42 18.24 4.32
N GLU A 253 13.36 17.67 3.76
CA GLU A 253 12.25 17.07 4.49
C GLU A 253 12.45 15.56 4.68
N HIS A 254 13.48 14.96 4.07
CA HIS A 254 13.81 13.55 4.30
C HIS A 254 14.29 13.38 5.72
N ILE A 255 13.80 12.35 6.41
CA ILE A 255 14.10 12.11 7.83
C ILE A 255 14.64 10.70 7.97
N THR A 256 15.85 10.61 8.51
CA THR A 256 16.56 9.37 8.76
C THR A 256 16.87 9.24 10.24
N GLU A 257 16.61 8.05 10.80
CA GLU A 257 17.00 7.69 12.16
C GLU A 257 18.05 6.58 12.13
N LEU A 258 19.23 6.90 12.65
CA LEU A 258 20.29 5.93 12.90
C LEU A 258 20.05 5.29 14.26
N GLN A 259 20.09 3.96 14.32
CA GLN A 259 20.02 3.21 15.56
C GLN A 259 21.20 2.23 15.65
N ILE A 260 21.89 2.21 16.79
CA ILE A 260 22.88 1.19 17.08
C ILE A 260 22.69 0.64 18.47
N ARG A 261 22.63 -0.69 18.58
CA ARG A 261 22.53 -1.36 19.87
C ARG A 261 23.84 -1.19 20.62
N VAL A 262 23.75 -0.97 21.92
CA VAL A 262 24.91 -0.74 22.79
C VAL A 262 24.76 -1.46 24.11
N TYR A 263 25.90 -1.78 24.73
CA TYR A 263 25.97 -2.24 26.11
C TYR A 263 27.10 -1.53 26.87
N PRO A 264 27.01 -1.43 28.21
CA PRO A 264 28.08 -0.87 29.01
C PRO A 264 29.40 -1.62 28.82
N LYS A 265 30.50 -0.88 28.73
CA LYS A 265 31.86 -1.41 28.72
C LYS A 265 32.16 -2.00 30.11
N SER A 266 32.38 -3.32 30.15
CA SER A 266 32.77 -4.05 31.36
C SER A 266 34.11 -3.61 31.91
#